data_AF-A0A822FCX8-F1
#
_entry.id   AF-A0A822FCX8-F1
#
_cell.length_a   1.000
_cell.length_b   1.000
_cell.length_c   1.000
_cell.angle_alpha   90.00
_cell.angle_beta   90.00
_cell.angle_gamma   90.00
#
_symmetry.space_group_name_H-M   'P 1'
#
loop_
_entity.id
_entity.type
_entity.pdbx_description
1 polymer ?
#
loop_
_entity_poly.entity_id
_entity_poly.type
_entity_poly.pdbx_seq_one_letter_code
_entity_poly.pdbx_strand_id
1 'polypeptide(L)'
;MGLSAIGKKQSSTATLQDLGFSQTLNQSGRILATNVDMTLQLTKVINNTSPLVTGHDEVLSGIWIGSFLTNDKVSFITNTDYLNAAAKTSTILTLTISETPYYILNEQAPIARLPEIVYHDFLYISTIIGMFVLVFVIVE
;
A
#
# COMPACT_ATOMS: atom_id res chain seq x y z
N MET A 1 -14.42 -1.01 12.28
CA MET A 1 -14.02 -1.53 13.61
C MET A 1 -12.73 -2.30 13.40
N GLY A 2 -11.58 -1.75 13.80
CA GLY A 2 -10.27 -2.36 13.57
C GLY A 2 -9.90 -3.33 14.68
N LEU A 3 -9.42 -4.52 14.32
CA LEU A 3 -8.87 -5.51 15.23
C LEU A 3 -7.41 -5.14 15.56
N SER A 4 -7.11 -4.82 16.83
CA SER A 4 -5.73 -4.70 17.32
C SER A 4 -5.35 -5.93 18.13
N ALA A 5 -4.30 -6.64 17.74
CA ALA A 5 -3.73 -7.73 18.53
C ALA A 5 -2.80 -7.19 19.62
N ILE A 6 -2.91 -7.74 20.84
CA ILE A 6 -2.06 -7.41 21.99
C ILE A 6 -0.81 -8.30 21.93
N GLY A 7 0.30 -7.73 21.48
CA GLY A 7 1.65 -8.30 21.56
C GLY A 7 2.65 -7.24 22.02
N LYS A 8 3.54 -7.59 22.97
CA LYS A 8 4.49 -6.68 23.63
C LYS A 8 5.27 -5.83 22.62
N LYS A 9 5.10 -4.50 22.71
CA LYS A 9 5.79 -3.48 21.92
C LYS A 9 7.30 -3.45 22.20
N GLN A 10 8.10 -3.87 21.24
CA GLN A 10 9.37 -3.19 20.96
C GLN A 10 9.03 -1.99 20.08
N SER A 11 9.49 -0.82 20.48
CA SER A 11 9.08 0.48 19.95
C SER A 11 9.46 0.68 18.49
N SER A 12 8.59 0.24 17.58
CA SER A 12 8.31 0.96 16.34
C SER A 12 6.79 1.14 16.28
N THR A 13 6.34 2.37 16.16
CA THR A 13 4.93 2.73 16.00
C THR A 13 4.46 2.22 14.65
N ALA A 14 4.09 0.94 14.56
CA ALA A 14 3.34 0.40 13.45
C ALA A 14 1.94 1.02 13.51
N THR A 15 1.78 2.22 12.96
CA THR A 15 0.47 2.77 12.63
C THR A 15 -0.09 1.89 11.54
N LEU A 16 -1.04 1.02 11.91
CA LEU A 16 -1.86 0.29 10.96
C LEU A 16 -2.51 1.33 10.04
N GLN A 17 -2.03 1.43 8.81
CA GLN A 17 -2.61 2.29 7.80
C GLN A 17 -4.00 1.76 7.48
N ASP A 18 -5.03 2.63 7.52
CA ASP A 18 -6.40 2.23 7.24
C ASP A 18 -6.48 1.67 5.81
N LEU A 19 -6.95 0.43 5.73
CA LEU A 19 -7.10 -0.31 4.48
C LEU A 19 -8.44 0.08 3.83
N GLY A 20 -8.38 0.97 2.85
CA GLY A 20 -9.54 1.40 2.06
C GLY A 20 -9.70 0.57 0.78
N PHE A 21 -10.37 -0.58 0.85
CA PHE A 21 -10.73 -1.36 -0.35
C PHE A 21 -12.22 -1.27 -0.63
N SER A 22 -12.57 -0.98 -1.88
CA SER A 22 -13.94 -1.08 -2.38
C SER A 22 -13.91 -1.64 -3.78
N GLN A 23 -14.73 -2.66 -4.04
CA GLN A 23 -14.90 -3.23 -5.37
C GLN A 23 -16.38 -3.48 -5.62
N THR A 24 -16.87 -2.99 -6.75
CA THR A 24 -18.24 -3.24 -7.21
C THR A 24 -18.23 -4.37 -8.22
N LEU A 25 -19.08 -5.38 -7.99
CA LEU A 25 -19.26 -6.51 -8.89
C LEU A 25 -20.64 -6.41 -9.52
N ASN A 26 -20.70 -6.50 -10.85
CA ASN A 26 -21.94 -6.48 -11.61
C ASN A 26 -21.81 -7.40 -12.82
N GLN A 27 -22.86 -8.16 -13.12
CA GLN A 27 -22.92 -9.00 -14.31
C GLN A 27 -24.27 -8.79 -15.02
N SER A 28 -24.20 -8.30 -16.27
CA SER A 28 -25.40 -8.02 -17.07
C SER A 28 -26.18 -9.28 -17.39
N GLY A 29 -27.52 -9.21 -17.32
CA GLY A 29 -28.42 -10.32 -17.61
C GLY A 29 -28.43 -11.45 -16.58
N ARG A 30 -27.80 -11.24 -15.42
CA ARG A 30 -27.75 -12.22 -14.32
C ARG A 30 -28.16 -11.58 -13.00
N ILE A 31 -28.59 -12.42 -12.07
CA ILE A 31 -29.08 -12.02 -10.74
C ILE A 31 -28.09 -12.54 -9.70
N LEU A 32 -27.89 -11.80 -8.61
CA LEU A 32 -27.07 -12.26 -7.50
C LEU A 32 -27.66 -13.55 -6.91
N ALA A 33 -26.81 -14.55 -6.70
CA ALA A 33 -27.20 -15.80 -6.08
C ALA A 33 -27.55 -15.62 -4.60
N THR A 34 -28.36 -16.54 -4.05
CA THR A 34 -28.65 -16.55 -2.60
C THR A 34 -27.45 -16.94 -1.75
N ASN A 35 -26.46 -17.63 -2.33
CA ASN A 35 -25.20 -17.95 -1.68
C ASN A 35 -24.09 -17.26 -2.47
N VAL A 36 -23.47 -16.25 -1.87
CA VAL A 36 -22.41 -15.46 -2.49
C VAL A 36 -21.13 -15.76 -1.74
N ASP A 37 -20.17 -16.37 -2.43
CA ASP A 37 -18.85 -16.65 -1.87
C ASP A 37 -17.83 -15.66 -2.46
N MET A 38 -17.15 -14.94 -1.57
CA MET A 38 -16.09 -14.00 -1.92
C MET A 38 -14.85 -14.30 -1.10
N THR A 39 -13.69 -14.18 -1.71
CA THR A 39 -12.40 -14.26 -1.00
C THR A 39 -11.69 -12.92 -1.07
N LEU A 40 -11.43 -12.30 0.08
CA LEU A 40 -10.50 -11.20 0.21
C LEU A 40 -9.10 -11.78 0.42
N GLN A 41 -8.26 -11.63 -0.60
CA GLN A 41 -6.86 -12.03 -0.55
C GLN A 41 -6.00 -10.82 -0.23
N LEU A 42 -5.27 -10.89 0.89
CA LEU A 42 -4.39 -9.84 1.40
C LEU A 42 -2.93 -10.16 1.05
N THR A 43 -2.27 -9.23 0.38
CA THR A 43 -0.86 -9.32 0.00
C THR A 43 -0.05 -8.25 0.71
N LYS A 44 1.07 -8.64 1.31
CA LYS A 44 2.03 -7.71 1.91
C LYS A 44 2.82 -6.99 0.80
N VAL A 45 2.86 -5.67 0.88
CA VAL A 45 3.80 -4.85 0.11
C VAL A 45 4.76 -4.22 1.08
N ILE A 46 6.04 -4.54 0.94
CA ILE A 46 7.12 -4.06 1.80
C ILE A 46 7.95 -3.08 0.97
N ASN A 47 8.09 -1.85 1.44
CA ASN A 47 9.06 -0.91 0.88
C ASN A 47 10.35 -1.00 1.68
N ASN A 48 11.46 -1.19 0.98
CA ASN A 48 12.80 -1.05 1.52
C ASN A 48 13.42 0.25 1.00
N THR A 49 13.69 1.20 1.88
CA THR A 49 14.35 2.45 1.51
C THR A 49 15.83 2.35 1.89
N SER A 50 16.68 2.32 0.87
CA SER A 50 18.12 2.31 1.08
C SER A 50 18.58 3.65 1.67
N PRO A 51 19.56 3.63 2.60
CA PRO A 51 20.11 4.85 3.17
C PRO A 51 20.94 5.64 2.15
N LEU A 52 21.04 6.95 2.38
CA LEU A 52 21.87 7.85 1.58
C LEU A 52 23.38 7.61 1.78
N VAL A 53 23.78 7.16 2.98
CA VAL A 53 25.17 6.95 3.39
C VAL A 53 25.37 5.51 3.82
N THR A 54 26.48 4.91 3.38
CA THR A 54 26.89 3.55 3.72
C THR A 54 27.07 3.40 5.24
N GLY A 55 26.37 2.44 5.86
CA GLY A 55 26.45 2.17 7.30
C GLY A 55 25.26 2.68 8.13
N HIS A 56 24.29 3.34 7.51
CA HIS A 56 22.98 3.59 8.13
C HIS A 56 22.03 2.40 7.91
N ASP A 57 21.04 2.30 8.80
CA ASP A 57 20.02 1.25 8.72
C ASP A 57 19.06 1.48 7.54
N GLU A 58 18.68 0.37 6.90
CA GLU A 58 17.59 0.36 5.93
C GLU A 58 16.26 0.65 6.61
N VAL A 59 15.45 1.51 6.00
CA VAL A 59 14.11 1.83 6.53
C VAL A 59 13.09 0.93 5.83
N LEU A 60 12.55 -0.02 6.59
CA LEU A 60 11.46 -0.87 6.15
C LEU A 60 10.11 -0.24 6.50
N SER A 61 9.22 -0.18 5.52
CA SER A 61 7.81 0.13 5.72
C SER A 61 6.96 -0.88 4.97
N GLY A 62 5.67 -0.99 5.29
CA GLY A 62 4.81 -1.91 4.56
C GLY A 62 3.34 -1.62 4.72
N ILE A 63 2.60 -2.03 3.69
CA ILE A 63 1.14 -1.94 3.62
C ILE A 63 0.57 -3.29 3.22
N TRP A 64 -0.70 -3.51 3.53
CA TRP A 64 -1.45 -4.61 2.96
C TRP A 64 -2.22 -4.11 1.75
N ILE A 65 -2.29 -4.92 0.70
CA ILE A 65 -3.16 -4.68 -0.44
C ILE A 65 -4.14 -5.85 -0.52
N GLY A 66 -5.43 -5.53 -0.59
CA GLY A 66 -6.51 -6.49 -0.71
C GLY A 66 -6.98 -6.61 -2.15
N SER A 67 -7.26 -7.84 -2.57
CA SER A 67 -7.94 -8.15 -3.84
C SER A 67 -9.13 -9.05 -3.56
N PHE A 68 -10.26 -8.84 -4.24
CA PHE A 68 -11.41 -9.76 -4.15
C PHE A 68 -11.35 -10.77 -5.28
N LEU A 69 -11.35 -12.04 -4.90
CA LEU A 69 -11.54 -13.17 -5.81
C LEU A 69 -12.99 -13.64 -5.68
N THR A 70 -13.71 -13.63 -6.79
CA THR A 70 -15.09 -14.10 -6.87
C THR A 70 -15.24 -15.16 -7.93
N ASN A 71 -16.13 -16.13 -7.67
CA ASN A 71 -16.54 -17.08 -8.68
C ASN A 71 -17.85 -16.61 -9.30
N ASP A 72 -17.76 -15.85 -10.39
CA ASP A 72 -18.92 -15.23 -11.02
C ASP A 72 -19.97 -16.24 -11.49
N LYS A 73 -19.59 -17.49 -11.76
CA LYS A 73 -20.55 -18.54 -12.14
C LYS A 73 -21.44 -18.98 -11.00
N VAL A 74 -20.94 -18.90 -9.76
CA VAL A 74 -21.67 -19.29 -8.54
C VAL A 74 -22.38 -18.09 -7.95
N SER A 75 -21.73 -16.93 -7.96
CA SER A 75 -22.26 -15.68 -7.38
C SER A 75 -23.33 -15.02 -8.25
N PHE A 76 -23.37 -15.29 -9.56
CA PHE A 76 -24.40 -14.77 -10.46
C PHE A 76 -25.12 -15.90 -11.21
N ILE A 77 -26.42 -15.97 -11.01
CA ILE A 77 -27.31 -16.99 -11.58
C ILE A 77 -28.23 -16.41 -12.65
N THR A 78 -28.80 -17.28 -13.48
CA THR A 78 -29.77 -16.86 -14.49
C THR A 78 -31.17 -16.69 -13.88
N ASN A 79 -32.07 -16.02 -14.61
CA ASN A 79 -33.44 -15.78 -14.14
C ASN A 79 -34.23 -17.10 -13.96
N THR A 80 -33.93 -18.12 -14.78
CA THR A 80 -34.52 -19.46 -14.65
C THR A 80 -34.03 -20.19 -13.40
N ASP A 81 -32.75 -20.02 -13.05
CA ASP A 81 -32.17 -20.61 -11.84
C ASP A 81 -32.68 -19.90 -10.57
N TYR A 82 -32.91 -18.59 -10.67
CA TYR A 82 -33.45 -17.78 -9.58
C TYR A 82 -34.85 -18.25 -9.16
N LEU A 83 -35.74 -18.59 -10.10
CA LEU A 83 -37.07 -19.10 -9.77
C LEU A 83 -37.02 -20.40 -8.93
N ASN A 84 -36.00 -21.24 -9.15
CA ASN A 84 -35.78 -22.45 -8.36
C ASN A 84 -35.14 -22.14 -6.99
N ALA A 85 -34.33 -21.08 -6.90
CA ALA A 85 -33.68 -20.63 -5.67
C ALA A 85 -34.57 -19.71 -4.80
N ALA A 86 -35.62 -19.11 -5.37
CA ALA A 86 -36.54 -18.15 -4.74
C ALA A 86 -37.33 -18.72 -3.55
N ALA A 87 -37.28 -20.04 -3.34
CA ALA A 87 -37.79 -20.67 -2.11
C ALA A 87 -36.97 -20.30 -0.85
N LYS A 88 -35.78 -19.72 -1.00
CA LYS A 88 -34.95 -19.25 0.12
C LYS A 88 -35.31 -17.83 0.53
N THR A 89 -35.56 -17.64 1.82
CA THR A 89 -35.92 -16.34 2.44
C THR A 89 -34.72 -15.48 2.85
N SER A 90 -33.49 -15.99 2.70
CA SER A 90 -32.27 -15.28 3.10
C SER A 90 -31.16 -15.42 2.06
N THR A 91 -30.29 -14.40 2.03
CA THR A 91 -29.03 -14.41 1.27
C THR A 91 -27.89 -14.64 2.24
N ILE A 92 -27.05 -15.64 1.95
CA ILE A 92 -25.83 -15.97 2.69
C ILE A 92 -24.66 -15.35 1.93
N LEU A 93 -23.94 -14.48 2.61
CA LEU A 93 -22.66 -13.95 2.14
C LEU A 93 -21.53 -14.60 2.93
N THR A 94 -20.68 -15.37 2.26
CA THR A 94 -19.46 -15.93 2.82
C THR A 94 -18.27 -15.09 2.39
N LEU A 95 -17.58 -14.49 3.36
CA LEU A 95 -16.32 -13.80 3.14
C LEU A 95 -15.17 -14.63 3.71
N THR A 96 -14.31 -15.14 2.84
CA THR A 96 -13.05 -15.78 3.23
C THR A 96 -11.94 -14.75 3.19
N ILE A 97 -11.19 -14.60 4.27
CA ILE A 97 -10.02 -13.72 4.33
C ILE A 97 -8.79 -14.61 4.33
N SER A 98 -7.89 -14.42 3.35
CA SER A 98 -6.66 -15.19 3.23
C SER A 98 -5.46 -14.29 2.97
N GLU A 99 -4.28 -14.73 3.41
CA GLU A 99 -3.01 -14.08 3.13
C GLU A 99 -2.32 -14.79 1.95
N THR A 100 -1.68 -14.05 1.06
CA THR A 100 -0.86 -14.64 -0.01
C THR A 100 0.43 -15.26 0.54
N PRO A 101 0.92 -16.36 -0.05
CA PRO A 101 2.18 -16.97 0.36
C PRO A 101 3.42 -16.14 -0.05
N TYR A 102 3.23 -15.08 -0.83
CA TYR A 102 4.28 -14.18 -1.30
C TYR A 102 4.01 -12.75 -0.83
N TYR A 103 5.07 -11.93 -0.87
CA TYR A 103 5.02 -10.48 -0.66
C TYR A 103 5.61 -9.77 -1.89
N ILE A 104 5.26 -8.51 -2.05
CA ILE A 104 5.85 -7.62 -3.06
C ILE A 104 6.90 -6.77 -2.36
N LEU A 105 8.14 -6.82 -2.85
CA LEU A 105 9.22 -5.96 -2.38
C LEU A 105 9.38 -4.78 -3.33
N ASN A 106 9.35 -3.56 -2.78
CA ASN A 106 9.63 -2.34 -3.49
C ASN A 106 10.93 -1.73 -2.95
N GLU A 107 11.98 -1.77 -3.75
CA GLU A 107 13.28 -1.22 -3.40
C GLU A 107 13.35 0.24 -3.85
N GLN A 108 13.55 1.16 -2.91
CA GLN A 108 13.65 2.58 -3.16
C GLN A 108 15.08 3.04 -2.93
N ALA A 109 15.71 3.51 -4.01
CA ALA A 109 16.97 4.23 -3.92
C ALA A 109 16.76 5.60 -3.24
N PRO A 110 17.80 6.16 -2.60
CA PRO A 110 17.74 7.50 -2.03
C PRO A 110 17.29 8.54 -3.07
N ILE A 111 16.34 9.40 -2.69
CA ILE A 111 15.80 10.46 -3.58
C ILE A 111 16.91 11.43 -4.00
N ALA A 112 17.84 11.73 -3.08
CA ALA A 112 19.02 12.54 -3.35
C ALA A 112 20.26 11.66 -3.47
N ARG A 113 21.21 12.04 -4.34
CA ARG A 113 22.50 11.35 -4.45
C ARG A 113 23.54 12.09 -3.63
N LEU A 114 24.35 11.36 -2.86
CA LEU A 114 25.39 11.97 -2.02
C LEU A 114 26.32 12.94 -2.80
N PRO A 115 26.79 12.61 -4.02
CA PRO A 115 27.60 13.55 -4.81
C PRO A 115 26.87 14.85 -5.19
N GLU A 116 25.56 14.79 -5.38
CA GLU A 116 24.73 15.96 -5.74
C GLU A 116 24.58 16.91 -4.55
N ILE A 117 24.37 16.36 -3.35
CA ILE A 117 24.34 17.14 -2.10
C ILE A 117 25.68 17.82 -1.87
N VAL A 118 26.78 17.07 -1.96
CA VAL A 118 28.14 17.61 -1.77
C VAL A 118 28.46 18.70 -2.78
N TYR A 119 28.07 18.51 -4.05
CA TYR A 119 28.26 19.51 -5.08
C TYR A 119 27.46 20.79 -4.80
N HIS A 120 26.19 20.66 -4.41
CA HIS A 120 25.36 21.82 -4.07
C HIS A 120 25.89 22.58 -2.85
N ASP A 121 26.33 21.88 -1.81
CA ASP A 121 26.93 22.50 -0.63
C ASP A 121 28.21 23.26 -0.99
N PHE A 122 29.08 22.66 -1.81
CA PHE A 122 30.31 23.31 -2.26
C PHE A 122 30.03 24.56 -3.09
N LEU A 123 29.06 24.49 -4.00
CA LEU A 123 28.66 25.61 -4.84
C LEU A 123 28.04 26.73 -4.00
N TYR A 124 27.26 26.39 -2.98
CA TYR A 124 26.70 27.35 -2.03
C TYR A 124 27.79 28.06 -1.22
N ILE A 125 28.72 27.31 -0.62
CA ILE A 125 29.82 27.87 0.17
C ILE A 125 30.70 28.79 -0.67
N SER A 126 31.10 28.34 -1.87
CA SER A 126 31.94 29.15 -2.76
C SER A 126 31.23 30.43 -3.22
N THR A 127 29.93 30.37 -3.48
CA THR A 127 29.12 31.55 -3.83
C THR A 127 29.07 32.55 -2.67
N ILE A 128 28.87 32.09 -1.43
CA ILE A 128 28.86 32.96 -0.25
C ILE A 128 30.22 33.62 -0.04
N ILE A 129 31.32 32.86 -0.11
CA ILE A 129 32.68 33.41 0.00
C ILE A 129 32.91 34.46 -1.08
N GLY A 130 32.53 34.17 -2.33
CA GLY A 130 32.61 35.11 -3.44
C GLY A 130 31.84 36.40 -3.17
N MET A 131 30.61 36.32 -2.63
CA MET A 131 29.84 37.50 -2.25
C MET A 131 30.52 38.33 -1.17
N PHE A 132 31.06 37.71 -0.12
CA PHE A 132 31.79 38.44 0.94
C PHE A 132 33.02 39.15 0.40
N VAL A 133 33.82 38.49 -0.44
CA VAL A 133 34.99 39.12 -1.10
C VAL A 133 34.55 40.32 -1.93
N LEU A 134 33.47 40.17 -2.70
CA LEU A 134 32.94 41.24 -3.55
C LEU A 134 32.45 42.44 -2.72
N VAL A 135 31.79 42.19 -1.59
CA VAL A 135 31.41 43.25 -0.64
C VAL A 135 32.63 43.98 -0.08
N PHE A 136 33.68 43.25 0.34
CA PHE A 136 34.90 43.88 0.86
C PHE A 136 35.61 44.76 -0.19
N VAL A 137 35.69 44.30 -1.44
CA VAL A 137 36.31 45.06 -2.55
C VAL A 137 35.51 46.31 -2.92
N ILE A 138 34.19 46.33 -2.71
CA ILE A 138 33.35 47.52 -2.97
C ILE A 138 33.41 48.53 -1.82
N VAL A 139 33.66 48.07 -0.60
CA VAL A 139 33.64 48.90 0.62
C VAL A 139 35.00 49.52 0.94
N GLU A 140 36.10 48.94 0.45
CA GLU A 140 37.40 49.65 0.29
C GLU A 140 37.40 50.60 -0.91
#